data_AF-A0A3N5FIS1-F1
#
_entry.id   AF-A0A3N5FIS1-F1
#
_cell.length_a   1.000
_cell.length_b   1.000
_cell.length_c   1.000
_cell.angle_alpha   90.00
_cell.angle_beta   90.00
_cell.angle_gamma   90.00
#
_symmetry.space_group_name_H-M   'P 1'
#
loop_
_entity.id
_entity.type
_entity.pdbx_description
1 polymer ?
#
loop_
_entity_poly.entity_id
_entity_poly.type
_entity_poly.pdbx_seq_one_letter_code
_entity_poly.pdbx_strand_id
1 'polypeptide(L)' 'MNVADKICEKARNLPEPLAKEVLEFIERIYSVQDIGVEELKKAQVSVMKQIWENKEDNVWNEL' A
#
# COMPACT_ATOMS: atom_id res chain seq x y z
N MET A 1 0.92 24.77 -14.97
CA MET A 1 1.67 24.16 -13.86
C MET A 1 1.06 22.80 -13.54
N ASN A 2 1.81 21.73 -13.78
CA ASN A 2 1.36 20.36 -13.52
C ASN A 2 1.59 19.98 -12.04
N VAL A 3 1.20 18.76 -11.65
CA VAL A 3 1.34 18.30 -10.25
C VAL A 3 2.80 18.16 -9.84
N ALA A 4 3.68 17.69 -10.74
CA ALA A 4 5.11 17.56 -10.47
C ALA A 4 5.77 18.94 -10.20
N ASP A 5 5.39 19.96 -10.97
CA ASP A 5 5.87 21.34 -10.77
C ASP A 5 5.51 21.85 -9.36
N LYS A 6 4.27 21.60 -8.91
CA LYS A 6 3.79 21.97 -7.57
C LYS A 6 4.54 21.23 -6.45
N ILE A 7 4.87 19.96 -6.67
CA ILE A 7 5.66 19.15 -5.71
C ILE A 7 7.07 19.73 -5.61
N CYS A 8 7.73 19.98 -6.74
CA CYS A 8 9.06 20.57 -6.78
C CYS A 8 9.11 21.95 -6.10
N GLU A 9 8.10 22.80 -6.34
CA GLU A 9 8.02 24.12 -5.71
C GLU A 9 7.91 24.02 -4.18
N LYS A 10 7.06 23.12 -3.67
CA LYS A 10 6.91 22.91 -2.22
C LYS A 10 8.15 22.28 -1.60
N ALA A 11 8.75 21.29 -2.27
CA ALA A 11 9.92 20.57 -1.76
C ALA A 11 11.15 21.48 -1.66
N ARG A 12 11.33 22.45 -2.57
CA ARG A 12 12.46 23.40 -2.53
C ARG A 12 12.52 24.25 -1.27
N ASN A 13 11.37 24.52 -0.65
CA ASN A 13 11.29 25.36 0.54
C ASN A 13 11.45 24.56 1.84
N LEU A 14 11.61 23.24 1.76
CA LEU A 14 11.77 22.39 2.93
C LEU A 14 13.23 22.38 3.40
N PRO A 15 13.46 22.29 4.73
CA PRO A 15 14.74 21.86 5.27
C PRO A 15 15.15 20.49 4.71
N GLU A 16 16.45 20.27 4.53
CA GLU A 16 17.01 19.04 3.94
C GLU A 16 16.43 17.73 4.52
N PRO A 17 16.23 17.57 5.84
CA PRO A 17 15.63 16.34 6.38
C PRO A 17 14.22 16.07 5.86
N LEU A 18 13.40 17.12 5.72
CA LEU A 18 12.02 17.02 5.26
C LEU A 18 11.96 16.86 3.74
N ALA A 19 12.86 17.50 2.99
CA ALA A 19 12.99 17.28 1.55
C ALA A 19 13.37 15.83 1.23
N LYS A 20 14.27 15.25 2.04
CA LYS A 20 14.67 13.84 1.94
C LYS A 20 13.50 12.90 2.22
N GLU A 21 12.69 13.16 3.24
CA GLU A 21 11.49 12.35 3.54
C GLU A 21 10.48 12.35 2.37
N VAL A 22 10.29 13.50 1.72
CA VAL A 22 9.44 13.60 0.53
C VAL A 22 10.00 12.77 -0.62
N LEU A 23 11.32 12.80 -0.84
CA LEU A 23 11.97 11.99 -1.88
C LEU A 23 11.80 10.50 -1.61
N GLU A 24 12.09 10.03 -0.40
CA GLU A 24 11.93 8.64 0.02
C GLU A 24 10.47 8.18 -0.14
N PHE A 25 9.50 9.04 0.15
CA PHE A 25 8.08 8.74 -0.04
C PHE A 25 7.71 8.54 -1.52
N ILE A 26 8.24 9.39 -2.41
CA ILE A 26 8.02 9.27 -3.86
C ILE A 26 8.63 7.95 -4.37
N GLU A 27 9.86 7.62 -3.97
CA GLU A 27 10.52 6.36 -4.30
C GLU A 27 9.74 5.15 -3.81
N ARG A 28 9.17 5.23 -2.60
CA ARG A 28 8.30 4.19 -2.05
C ARG A 28 7.02 3.99 -2.87
N ILE A 29 6.42 5.05 -3.42
CA ILE A 29 5.25 4.90 -4.28
C ILE A 29 5.61 4.06 -5.51
N TYR A 30 6.77 4.31 -6.12
CA TYR A 30 7.24 3.53 -7.26
C TYR A 30 7.55 2.08 -6.89
N SER A 31 8.09 1.82 -5.70
CA SER A 31 8.35 0.44 -5.25
C SER A 31 7.08 -0.32 -4.86
N VAL A 32 6.06 0.36 -4.32
CA VAL A 32 4.75 -0.25 -3.99
C VAL A 32 3.89 -0.45 -5.24
N GLN A 33 4.08 0.35 -6.28
CA GLN A 33 3.50 0.11 -7.60
C GLN A 33 4.17 -1.04 -8.35
N ASP A 34 5.07 -1.82 -7.73
CA ASP A 34 5.47 -3.10 -8.27
C ASP A 34 4.24 -4.01 -8.32
N ILE A 35 3.63 -4.06 -9.52
CA ILE A 35 2.31 -4.57 -9.88
C ILE A 35 2.05 -5.99 -9.34
N GLY A 36 3.11 -6.73 -9.00
CA GLY A 36 3.02 -8.05 -8.42
C GLY A 36 2.27 -8.11 -7.10
N VAL A 37 2.47 -7.18 -6.15
CA VAL A 37 1.95 -7.38 -4.78
C VAL A 37 0.42 -7.34 -4.71
N GLU A 38 -0.21 -6.41 -5.43
CA GLU A 38 -1.67 -6.28 -5.41
C GLU A 38 -2.36 -7.43 -6.17
N GLU A 39 -1.76 -7.88 -7.28
CA GLU A 39 -2.23 -9.06 -8.00
C GLU A 39 -2.01 -10.36 -7.20
N LEU A 40 -0.90 -10.47 -6.47
CA LEU A 40 -0.63 -11.59 -5.55
C LEU A 40 -1.65 -11.62 -4.40
N LYS A 41 -2.00 -10.47 -3.81
CA LYS A 41 -3.06 -10.39 -2.79
C LYS A 41 -4.40 -10.85 -3.37
N LYS A 42 -4.79 -10.37 -4.56
CA LYS A 42 -6.03 -10.79 -5.23
C LYS A 42 -6.05 -12.30 -5.49
N ALA A 43 -4.94 -12.87 -5.96
CA ALA A 43 -4.83 -14.31 -6.16
C ALA A 43 -5.00 -15.10 -4.85
N GLN A 44 -4.54 -14.55 -3.74
CA GLN A 44 -4.64 -15.18 -2.42
C GLN A 44 -6.07 -15.18 -1.85
N VAL A 45 -6.94 -14.24 -2.27
CA VAL A 45 -8.31 -14.08 -1.74
C VAL A 45 -9.12 -15.39 -1.82
N SER A 46 -9.04 -16.12 -2.93
CA SER A 46 -9.84 -17.34 -3.13
C SER A 46 -9.50 -18.44 -2.12
N VAL A 47 -8.21 -18.65 -1.83
CA VAL A 47 -7.75 -19.65 -0.86
C VAL A 47 -8.05 -19.18 0.56
N MET A 48 -7.81 -17.91 0.87
CA MET A 48 -8.09 -17.34 2.20
C MET A 48 -9.58 -17.38 2.53
N LYS A 49 -10.45 -17.18 1.54
CA LYS A 49 -11.90 -17.29 1.72
C LYS A 49 -12.32 -18.69 2.16
N GLN A 50 -11.72 -19.74 1.61
CA GLN A 50 -12.02 -21.11 2.02
C GLN A 50 -11.60 -21.41 3.46
N ILE A 51 -10.46 -20.85 3.89
CA ILE A 51 -9.98 -20.99 5.27
C ILE A 51 -10.90 -20.20 6.22
N TRP A 52 -11.29 -18.98 5.85
CA TRP A 52 -12.12 -18.12 6.69
C TRP A 52 -13.58 -18.58 6.78
N GLU A 53 -14.12 -19.20 5.73
CA GLU A 53 -15.47 -19.77 5.71
C GLU A 53 -15.50 -21.23 6.21
N ASN A 54 -14.46 -21.68 6.93
CA ASN A 54 -14.41 -23.03 7.48
C ASN A 54 -15.59 -23.25 8.43
N LYS A 55 -16.46 -24.19 8.07
CA LYS A 55 -17.67 -24.51 8.85
C LYS A 55 -17.35 -25.08 10.23
N GLU A 56 -16.18 -25.68 10.40
CA GLU A 56 -15.71 -26.20 11.69
C GLU A 56 -15.43 -25.06 12.69
N ASP A 57 -15.09 -23.85 12.21
CA ASP A 57 -14.84 -22.70 13.08
C ASP A 57 -16.15 -22.08 13.61
N ASN A 58 -17.28 -22.33 12.94
CA ASN A 58 -18.59 -21.85 13.38
C ASN A 58 -19.16 -22.61 14.60
N VAL A 59 -18.52 -23.71 15.02
CA VAL A 59 -18.96 -24.52 16.17
C VAL A 59 -18.93 -23.71 17.47
N TRP A 60 -18.15 -22.63 17.53
CA TRP A 60 -18.06 -21.74 18.69
C TRP A 60 -19.00 -20.53 18.62
N ASN A 61 -19.74 -20.32 17.53
CA ASN A 61 -20.59 -19.14 17.37
C ASN A 61 -21.94 -19.22 18.12
N GLU A 62 -22.31 -20.41 18.61
CA GLU A 62 -23.58 -20.65 19.33
C GLU A 62 -23.39 -20.94 20.83
N LEU A 63 -22.19 -20.67 21.37
CA LEU A 63 -21.88 -20.69 22.81
C LEU A 63 -21.97 -19.28 23.41
#